data_AF-A0A5B1BL43-F1
#
_entry.id   AF-A0A5B1BL43-F1
#
_cell.length_a   1.000
_cell.length_b   1.000
_cell.length_c   1.000
_cell.angle_alpha   90.00
_cell.angle_beta   90.00
_cell.angle_gamma   90.00
#
_symmetry.space_group_name_H-M   'P 1'
#
loop_
_entity.id
_entity.type
_entity.pdbx_description
1 polymer ?
#
loop_
_entity_poly.entity_id
_entity_poly.type
_entity_poly.pdbx_seq_one_letter_code
_entity_poly.pdbx_strand_id
1 'polypeptide(L)'
;MSEQRRNPQRRAADKRTALRSLSILADIDDEQLAQLSSVVERHQVPANEWLFHAGDLSDAIYIVDSGRFAAITADGQVIGEMAAGQSIG
;
A
#
# COMPACT_ATOMS: atom_id res chain seq x y z
N MET A 1 -13.81 5.57 33.48
CA MET A 1 -14.14 4.74 32.30
C MET A 1 -13.97 5.64 31.08
N SER A 2 -12.73 5.99 30.72
CA SER A 2 -11.77 5.14 29.97
C SER A 2 -12.39 4.75 28.62
N GLU A 3 -11.84 5.02 27.45
CA GLU A 3 -10.62 5.66 26.97
C GLU A 3 -10.83 5.79 25.45
N GLN A 4 -10.13 6.73 24.82
CA GLN A 4 -9.89 6.76 23.38
C GLN A 4 -11.13 6.83 22.46
N ARG A 5 -11.61 8.07 22.28
CA ARG A 5 -12.12 8.51 20.97
C ARG A 5 -11.00 8.26 19.94
N ARG A 6 -11.11 7.13 19.24
CA ARG A 6 -10.16 6.67 18.21
C ARG A 6 -10.00 7.78 17.19
N ASN A 7 -8.84 8.43 17.25
CA ASN A 7 -8.46 9.56 16.43
C ASN A 7 -8.70 9.24 14.94
N PRO A 8 -9.69 9.85 14.25
CA PRO A 8 -9.90 9.66 12.80
C PRO A 8 -8.78 10.31 11.96
N GLN A 9 -7.74 10.83 12.63
CA GLN A 9 -6.58 11.49 12.07
C GLN A 9 -5.27 10.81 12.53
N ARG A 10 -5.15 9.48 12.43
CA ARG A 10 -3.88 8.95 11.89
C ARG A 10 -3.86 9.40 10.43
N ARG A 11 -3.65 10.70 10.23
CA ARG A 11 -3.63 11.37 8.94
C ARG A 11 -2.79 10.48 8.07
N ALA A 12 -3.39 9.95 7.00
CA ALA A 12 -2.69 9.54 5.78
C ALA A 12 -1.18 9.76 5.97
N ALA A 13 -0.44 8.70 6.33
CA ALA A 13 0.98 8.85 6.61
C ALA A 13 1.56 9.69 5.48
N ASP A 14 2.31 10.73 5.84
CA ASP A 14 2.95 11.60 4.85
C ASP A 14 3.57 10.70 3.78
N LYS A 15 3.25 10.92 2.50
CA LYS A 15 3.67 10.03 1.40
C LYS A 15 5.16 9.73 1.50
N ARG A 16 5.94 10.73 1.89
CA ARG A 16 7.38 10.63 2.12
C ARG A 16 7.73 9.64 3.25
N THR A 17 7.00 9.69 4.36
CA THR A 17 7.17 8.78 5.51
C THR A 17 6.79 7.35 5.13
N ALA A 18 5.69 7.17 4.40
CA ALA A 18 5.27 5.85 3.94
C ALA A 18 6.32 5.25 2.99
N LEU A 19 6.81 6.01 2.01
CA LEU A 19 7.85 5.57 1.08
C LEU A 19 9.18 5.25 1.78
N ARG A 20 9.57 6.02 2.81
CA ARG A 20 10.78 5.74 3.61
C ARG A 20 10.73 4.42 4.39
N SER A 21 9.53 3.94 4.73
CA SER A 21 9.38 2.69 5.46
C SER A 21 9.55 1.44 4.59
N LEU A 22 9.64 1.60 3.26
CA LEU A 22 9.70 0.48 2.33
C LEU A 22 11.13 0.03 2.13
N SER A 23 11.39 -1.25 2.41
CA SER A 23 12.71 -1.85 2.24
C SER A 23 13.21 -1.79 0.79
N ILE A 24 12.32 -1.88 -0.21
CA ILE A 24 12.69 -1.74 -1.63
C ILE A 24 13.21 -0.35 -1.99
N LEU A 25 12.93 0.66 -1.16
CA LEU A 25 13.38 2.04 -1.32
C LEU A 25 14.45 2.43 -0.28
N ALA A 26 15.07 1.47 0.41
CA ALA A 26 16.03 1.77 1.48
C ALA A 26 17.25 2.57 0.99
N ASP A 27 17.66 2.36 -0.26
CA ASP A 27 18.89 2.93 -0.82
C ASP A 27 18.68 4.26 -1.56
N ILE A 28 17.46 4.80 -1.64
CA ILE A 28 17.21 6.08 -2.31
C ILE A 28 17.51 7.27 -1.39
N ASP A 29 18.14 8.31 -1.94
CA ASP A 29 18.45 9.52 -1.20
C ASP A 29 17.20 10.42 -1.01
N ASP A 30 17.39 11.56 -0.35
CA ASP A 30 16.30 12.51 -0.05
C ASP A 30 15.72 13.21 -1.29
N GLU A 31 16.52 13.40 -2.34
CA GLU A 31 16.12 14.04 -3.59
C GLU A 31 15.30 13.07 -4.44
N GLN A 32 15.79 11.84 -4.62
CA GLN A 32 15.09 10.75 -5.29
C GLN A 32 13.76 10.43 -4.60
N LEU A 33 13.74 10.43 -3.27
CA LEU A 33 12.51 10.27 -2.52
C LEU A 33 11.54 11.43 -2.74
N ALA A 34 12.03 12.67 -2.86
CA ALA A 34 11.18 13.82 -3.16
C ALA A 34 10.54 13.71 -4.55
N GLN A 35 11.32 13.28 -5.55
CA GLN A 35 10.83 13.00 -6.89
C GLN A 35 9.79 11.87 -6.89
N LEU A 36 10.04 10.78 -6.17
CA LEU A 36 9.07 9.69 -6.08
C LEU A 36 7.78 10.12 -5.36
N SER A 37 7.92 10.89 -4.27
CA SER A 37 6.77 11.39 -3.50
C SER A 37 5.88 12.33 -4.32
N SER A 38 6.42 12.98 -5.36
CA SER A 38 5.64 13.89 -6.23
C SER A 38 4.82 13.15 -7.28
N VAL A 39 5.24 11.93 -7.68
CA VAL A 39 4.55 11.12 -8.71
C VAL A 39 3.68 10.00 -8.12
N VAL A 40 3.89 9.60 -6.87
CA VAL A 40 3.09 8.55 -6.23
C VAL A 40 1.67 9.05 -5.93
N GLU A 41 0.68 8.25 -6.33
CA GLU A 41 -0.74 8.50 -6.06
C GLU A 41 -1.26 7.56 -4.96
N ARG A 42 -2.18 8.07 -4.12
CA ARG A 42 -2.85 7.21 -3.13
C ARG A 42 -4.07 6.58 -3.80
N HIS A 43 -4.05 5.27 -3.93
CA HIS A 43 -5.20 4.50 -4.39
C HIS A 43 -5.92 3.86 -3.18
N GLN A 44 -7.21 4.15 -3.02
CA GLN A 44 -8.03 3.57 -1.95
C GLN A 44 -8.92 2.48 -2.54
N VAL A 45 -8.79 1.26 -2.01
CA VAL A 45 -9.66 0.13 -2.34
C VAL A 45 -10.53 -0.18 -1.12
N PRO A 46 -11.87 -0.18 -1.25
CA PRO A 46 -12.76 -0.59 -0.18
C PRO A 46 -12.52 -2.05 0.25
N ALA A 47 -12.93 -2.38 1.47
CA ALA A 47 -12.89 -3.77 1.91
C ALA A 47 -13.79 -4.64 1.02
N ASN A 48 -13.31 -5.83 0.69
CA ASN A 48 -13.95 -6.80 -0.21
C ASN A 48 -14.05 -6.35 -1.68
N GLU A 49 -13.26 -5.36 -2.10
CA GLU A 49 -13.08 -5.01 -3.51
C GLU A 49 -11.71 -5.42 -4.05
N TRP A 50 -11.63 -5.56 -5.36
CA TRP A 50 -10.42 -5.96 -6.09
C TRP A 50 -9.50 -4.76 -6.34
N LEU A 51 -8.20 -4.97 -6.16
CA LEU A 51 -7.19 -4.04 -6.68
C LEU A 51 -7.02 -4.23 -8.19
N PHE A 52 -6.78 -5.46 -8.63
CA PHE A 52 -6.75 -5.91 -10.02
C PHE A 52 -6.94 -7.45 -10.06
N HIS A 53 -7.14 -7.99 -11.25
CA HIS A 53 -7.22 -9.43 -11.49
C HIS A 53 -5.97 -9.96 -12.20
N ALA A 54 -5.71 -11.26 -12.04
CA ALA A 54 -4.59 -11.90 -12.72
C ALA A 54 -4.76 -11.80 -14.25
N GLY A 55 -3.72 -11.29 -14.92
CA GLY A 55 -3.73 -11.06 -16.37
C GLY A 55 -4.19 -9.67 -16.79
N ASP A 56 -4.64 -8.83 -15.86
CA ASP A 56 -4.88 -7.41 -16.14
C ASP A 56 -3.55 -6.73 -16.51
N LEU A 57 -3.59 -5.85 -17.51
CA LEU A 57 -2.44 -5.00 -17.83
C LEU A 57 -2.24 -4.02 -16.69
N SER A 58 -1.13 -4.16 -15.96
CA SER A 58 -0.69 -3.20 -14.96
C SER A 58 0.56 -2.49 -15.44
N ASP A 59 0.57 -1.16 -15.34
CA ASP A 59 1.72 -0.29 -15.54
C ASP A 59 2.24 0.30 -14.21
N ALA A 60 1.69 -0.16 -13.08
CA ALA A 60 2.02 0.33 -11.75
C ALA A 60 2.43 -0.79 -10.80
N ILE A 61 3.28 -0.41 -9.83
CA ILE A 61 3.54 -1.18 -8.61
C ILE A 61 2.78 -0.53 -7.46
N TYR A 62 2.09 -1.34 -6.68
CA TYR A 62 1.34 -0.87 -5.52
C TYR A 62 2.10 -1.17 -4.24
N ILE A 63 1.91 -0.31 -3.26
CA ILE A 63 2.43 -0.49 -1.91
C ILE A 63 1.26 -0.41 -0.95
N VAL A 64 1.15 -1.39 -0.06
CA VAL A 64 0.10 -1.37 0.96
C VAL A 64 0.50 -0.34 2.03
N ASP A 65 -0.17 0.81 2.05
CA ASP A 65 -0.01 1.82 3.10
C ASP A 65 -0.73 1.40 4.39
N SER A 66 -1.93 0.85 4.26
CA SER A 66 -2.70 0.30 5.37
C SER A 66 -3.69 -0.77 4.89
N GLY A 67 -4.10 -1.66 5.80
CA GLY A 67 -4.99 -2.77 5.47
C GLY A 67 -4.24 -4.02 5.04
N ARG A 68 -4.90 -4.86 4.25
CA ARG A 68 -4.39 -6.14 3.78
C ARG A 68 -5.07 -6.54 2.47
N PHE A 69 -4.30 -7.11 1.58
CA PHE A 69 -4.79 -7.79 0.38
C PHE A 69 -4.47 -9.29 0.44
N ALA A 70 -5.28 -10.09 -0.23
CA ALA A 70 -5.01 -11.50 -0.46
C ALA A 70 -4.95 -11.74 -1.98
N ALA A 71 -3.91 -12.43 -2.42
CA ALA A 71 -3.86 -12.97 -3.77
C ALA A 71 -4.60 -14.30 -3.77
N ILE A 72 -5.56 -14.46 -4.68
CA ILE A 72 -6.34 -15.69 -4.81
C ILE A 72 -6.20 -16.30 -6.21
N THR A 73 -6.30 -17.62 -6.30
CA THR A 73 -6.47 -18.32 -7.59
C THR A 73 -7.88 -18.14 -8.12
N ALA A 74 -8.09 -18.49 -9.40
CA ALA A 74 -9.42 -18.52 -10.02
C ALA A 74 -10.40 -19.45 -9.26
N ASP A 75 -9.88 -20.48 -8.59
CA ASP A 75 -10.66 -21.43 -7.79
C ASP A 75 -10.94 -20.93 -6.37
N GLY A 76 -10.54 -19.70 -6.03
CA GLY A 76 -10.80 -19.06 -4.73
C GLY A 76 -9.78 -19.38 -3.64
N GLN A 77 -8.67 -20.06 -3.95
CA GLN A 77 -7.65 -20.38 -2.97
C GLN A 77 -6.73 -19.19 -2.72
N VAL A 78 -6.55 -18.78 -1.46
CA VAL A 78 -5.54 -17.79 -1.08
C VAL A 78 -4.14 -18.38 -1.25
N ILE A 79 -3.30 -17.69 -2.01
CA ILE A 79 -1.91 -18.09 -2.29
C ILE A 79 -0.89 -17.13 -1.67
N GLY A 80 -1.34 -15.97 -1.18
CA GLY A 80 -0.49 -15.03 -0.49
C GLY A 80 -1.30 -13.89 0.12
N GLU A 81 -0.68 -13.21 1.09
CA GLU A 81 -1.22 -12.00 1.70
C GLU A 81 -0.17 -10.90 1.69
N MET A 82 -0.64 -9.67 1.49
CA MET A 82 0.19 -8.47 1.47
C MET A 82 -0.38 -7.47 2.48
N ALA A 83 0.38 -7.23 3.54
CA ALA A 83 0.08 -6.27 4.59
C ALA A 83 0.87 -4.97 4.40
N ALA A 84 0.62 -4.00 5.28
CA ALA A 84 1.28 -2.70 5.23
C ALA A 84 2.81 -2.80 5.10
N GLY A 85 3.37 -2.02 4.17
CA GLY A 85 4.80 -2.01 3.82
C GLY A 85 5.22 -3.00 2.73
N GLN A 86 4.36 -3.95 2.35
CA GLN A 86 4.64 -4.88 1.25
C GLN A 86 4.18 -4.32 -0.10
N SER A 87 4.89 -4.69 -1.16
CA SER A 87 4.56 -4.33 -2.54
C SER A 87 3.69 -5.40 -3.22
N ILE A 88 2.89 -4.97 -4.20
CA ILE A 88 2.04 -5.80 -5.06
C ILE A 88 2.30 -5.38 -6.52
N GLY A 89 2.58 -6.35 -7.40
CA GLY A 89 2.83 -6.15 -8.82
C GLY A 89 3.19 -7.48 -9.49
#